data_AF-A0A7C2XI75-F1
#
_entry.id   AF-A0A7C2XI75-F1
#
_cell.length_a   1.000
_cell.length_b   1.000
_cell.length_c   1.000
_cell.angle_alpha   90.00
_cell.angle_beta   90.00
_cell.angle_gamma   90.00
#
_symmetry.space_group_name_H-M   'P 1'
#
loop_
_entity.id
_entity.type
_entity.pdbx_description
1 polymer ?
#
loop_
_entity_poly.entity_id
_entity_poly.type
_entity_poly.pdbx_seq_one_letter_code
_entity_poly.pdbx_strand_id
1 'polypeptide(L)' 'VFGARPLKRVIQREVETPLAKLILQGEVRDNSLVIVDEEGGRLTFSVQPKEVSVAE' A
#
# COMPACT_ATOMS: atom_id res chain seq x y z
N VAL A 1 -12.33 -24.75 -12.54
CA VAL A 1 -12.27 -23.29 -12.87
C VAL A 1 -11.77 -22.54 -11.65
N PHE A 2 -10.62 -21.88 -11.75
CA PHE A 2 -10.07 -21.06 -10.67
C PHE A 2 -10.86 -19.73 -10.65
N GLY A 3 -11.88 -19.63 -9.80
CA GLY A 3 -12.62 -18.38 -9.59
C GLY A 3 -11.74 -17.30 -8.94
N ALA A 4 -12.31 -16.43 -8.11
CA ALA A 4 -11.58 -15.35 -7.42
C ALA A 4 -10.48 -15.81 -6.41
N ARG A 5 -10.26 -17.11 -6.23
CA ARG A 5 -9.26 -17.67 -5.29
C ARG A 5 -7.84 -17.08 -5.44
N PRO A 6 -7.34 -16.78 -6.65
CA PRO A 6 -6.03 -16.16 -6.82
C PRO A 6 -5.97 -14.70 -6.34
N LEU A 7 -7.10 -13.98 -6.26
CA LEU A 7 -7.09 -12.53 -6.01
C LEU A 7 -6.41 -12.18 -4.69
N LYS A 8 -6.67 -12.97 -3.64
CA LYS A 8 -5.99 -12.77 -2.34
C LYS A 8 -4.48 -12.83 -2.50
N ARG A 9 -3.96 -13.83 -3.23
CA ARG A 9 -2.51 -14.00 -3.42
C ARG A 9 -1.91 -12.87 -4.26
N VAL A 10 -2.64 -12.36 -5.24
CA VAL A 10 -2.20 -11.21 -6.04
C VAL A 10 -2.13 -9.96 -5.17
N ILE A 11 -3.17 -9.65 -4.38
CA ILE A 11 -3.16 -8.50 -3.46
C ILE A 11 -2.00 -8.62 -2.46
N GLN A 12 -1.78 -9.80 -1.89
CA GLN A 12 -0.67 -10.02 -0.96
C GLN A 12 0.70 -9.76 -1.60
N ARG A 13 0.89 -10.24 -2.84
CA ARG A 13 2.17 -10.12 -3.54
C ARG A 13 2.43 -8.71 -4.06
N GLU A 14 1.42 -8.08 -4.64
CA GLU A 14 1.56 -6.80 -5.34
C GLU A 14 1.30 -5.60 -4.43
N VAL A 15 0.57 -5.75 -3.32
CA VAL A 15 0.24 -4.65 -2.39
C VAL A 15 0.84 -4.85 -1.01
N GLU A 16 0.52 -5.95 -0.30
CA GLU A 16 0.97 -6.12 1.10
C GLU A 16 2.49 -6.25 1.20
N THR A 17 3.11 -7.03 0.31
CA THR A 17 4.56 -7.29 0.36
C THR A 17 5.39 -6.02 0.09
N PRO A 18 5.11 -5.20 -0.95
CA PRO A 18 5.79 -3.93 -1.14
C PRO A 18 5.55 -2.95 0.00
N LEU A 19 4.30 -2.84 0.49
CA LEU A 19 3.97 -1.95 1.59
C LEU A 19 4.75 -2.31 2.86
N ALA A 20 4.87 -3.59 3.20
CA ALA A 20 5.68 -4.05 4.32
C ALA A 20 7.15 -3.64 4.17
N LYS A 21 7.71 -3.69 2.95
CA LYS A 21 9.09 -3.22 2.70
C LYS A 21 9.23 -1.72 2.94
N LEU A 22 8.29 -0.91 2.45
CA LEU A 22 8.32 0.55 2.64
C LEU A 22 8.21 0.94 4.12
N ILE A 23 7.43 0.19 4.91
CA ILE A 23 7.35 0.35 6.37
C ILE A 23 8.70 0.00 7.02
N LEU A 24 9.29 -1.15 6.66
CA LEU A 24 10.58 -1.58 7.21
C LEU A 24 11.74 -0.64 6.84
N GLN A 25 11.66 0.03 5.68
CA GLN A 25 12.60 1.06 5.24
C GLN A 25 12.41 2.39 5.98
N GLY A 26 11.30 2.56 6.70
CA GLY A 26 10.96 3.80 7.41
C GLY A 26 10.39 4.91 6.53
N GLU A 27 10.07 4.59 5.26
CA GLU A 27 9.41 5.51 4.31
C GLU A 27 7.94 5.70 4.67
N VAL A 28 7.26 4.63 5.10
CA VAL A 28 5.91 4.68 5.66
C VAL A 28 6.01 4.71 7.18
N ARG A 29 5.59 5.81 7.79
CA ARG A 29 5.52 5.97 9.25
C ARG A 29 4.09 5.85 9.74
N ASP A 30 3.95 5.65 11.04
CA ASP A 30 2.64 5.62 11.69
C ASP A 30 1.80 6.83 11.31
N ASN A 31 0.50 6.59 11.11
CA ASN A 31 -0.48 7.55 10.63
C ASN A 31 -0.27 8.08 9.20
N SER A 32 0.71 7.59 8.44
CA SER A 32 0.85 8.01 7.03
C SER A 32 -0.32 7.51 6.18
N LEU A 33 -0.78 8.35 5.26
CA LEU A 33 -1.70 7.97 4.20
C LEU A 33 -0.87 7.42 3.03
N VAL A 34 -1.06 6.15 2.68
CA VAL A 34 -0.42 5.55 1.50
C VAL A 34 -1.45 5.44 0.38
N ILE A 35 -1.18 6.11 -0.73
CA ILE A 35 -1.97 6.03 -1.95
C ILE A 35 -1.31 5.01 -2.87
N VAL A 36 -2.08 4.03 -3.32
CA VAL A 36 -1.66 3.02 -4.30
C VAL A 36 -2.35 3.34 -5.61
N ASP A 37 -1.58 3.49 -6.68
CA ASP A 37 -2.07 3.77 -8.03
C ASP A 37 -1.45 2.80 -9.03
N GLU A 38 -1.92 2.84 -10.28
CA GLU A 38 -1.39 2.06 -11.39
C GLU A 38 -0.78 2.95 -12.46
N GLU A 39 0.47 2.67 -12.82
CA GLU A 39 1.17 3.35 -13.90
C GLU A 39 1.90 2.32 -14.79
N GLY A 40 1.48 2.22 -16.05
CA GLY A 40 2.14 1.37 -17.04
C GLY A 40 2.10 -0.13 -16.72
N GLY A 41 1.04 -0.59 -16.07
CA GLY A 41 0.83 -1.96 -15.63
C GLY A 41 1.52 -2.32 -14.31
N ARG A 42 2.02 -1.33 -13.56
CA ARG A 42 2.69 -1.54 -12.27
C ARG A 42 2.03 -0.71 -11.19
N LEU A 43 1.96 -1.27 -9.99
CA LEU A 43 1.48 -0.53 -8.83
C LEU A 43 2.56 0.44 -8.34
N THR A 44 2.18 1.69 -8.14
CA THR A 44 3.00 2.75 -7.55
C THR A 44 2.47 3.11 -6.16
N PHE A 45 3.36 3.57 -5.29
CA PHE A 45 3.04 3.87 -3.89
C PHE A 45 3.49 5.30 -3.59
N SER A 46 2.54 6.14 -3.18
CA SER A 46 2.81 7.52 -2.75
C SER A 46 2.47 7.65 -1.28
N VAL A 47 3.47 7.98 -0.46
CA VAL A 47 3.31 8.16 0.98
C VAL A 47 3.11 9.64 1.30
N GLN A 48 1.97 9.97 1.89
CA GLN A 48 1.67 11.30 2.39
C GLN A 48 1.68 11.24 3.92
N PRO A 49 2.50 12.06 4.59
CA PRO A 49 2.38 12.24 6.03
C PRO A 49 1.00 12.78 6.31
N LYS A 50 0.15 12.02 7.00
CA LYS A 50 -1.11 12.58 7.49
C LYS A 50 -0.74 13.42 8.69
N GLU A 51 -0.73 14.74 8.53
CA GLU A 51 -1.00 15.60 9.67
C GLU A 51 -2.38 15.20 10.18
N VAL A 52 -2.39 14.41 11.26
CA VAL A 52 -3.60 14.15 12.02
C VAL A 52 -3.97 15.51 12.60
N SER A 53 -4.81 16.26 11.89
CA SER A 53 -5.61 17.30 12.49
C SER A 53 -6.45 16.61 13.55
N VAL A 54 -5.97 16.66 14.78
CA VAL A 54 -6.76 16.39 15.97
C VAL A 54 -7.83 17.48 15.96
N ALA A 55 -8.94 17.22 15.27
CA ALA A 55 -10.15 17.97 15.48
C ALA A 55 -10.64 17.59 16.88
N GLU A 56 -10.87 18.64 17.69
CA GLU A 56 -11.29 18.65 19.09
C GLU A 56 -12.33 17.60 19.49
#